data_AF-A0A1H3G347-F1
#
_entry.id   AF-A0A1H3G347-F1
#
_cell.length_a   1.000
_cell.length_b   1.000
_cell.length_c   1.000
_cell.angle_alpha   90.00
_cell.angle_beta   90.00
_cell.angle_gamma   90.00
#
_symmetry.space_group_name_H-M   'P 1'
#
loop_
_entity.id
_entity.type
_entity.pdbx_description
1 polymer ?
#
loop_
_entity_poly.entity_id
_entity_poly.type
_entity_poly.pdbx_seq_one_letter_code
_entity_poly.pdbx_strand_id
1 'polypeptide(L)'
;MKRRGFFLIEALVALMLLTVALIPMAALPAATSRLYAVSAAREQAALLAVQKLDELESKEFNDLSVGSQTIDGYRIDWSVGETVGQQKEVRVSVAWNDGKSKLEITRQVSVSACHTSG
;
A
#
# COMPACT_ATOMS: atom_id res chain seq x y z
N MET A 1 -48.41 7.72 42.28
CA MET A 1 -47.40 7.69 43.37
C MET A 1 -46.05 7.24 42.78
N LYS A 2 -44.99 8.05 42.91
CA LYS A 2 -43.73 7.93 42.15
C LYS A 2 -42.80 6.86 42.74
N ARG A 3 -42.48 5.82 41.95
CA ARG A 3 -41.46 4.79 42.26
C ARG A 3 -40.04 5.40 42.12
N ARG A 4 -39.60 6.18 43.11
CA ARG A 4 -38.29 6.86 43.09
C ARG A 4 -37.10 5.95 43.41
N GLY A 5 -37.33 4.81 44.07
CA GLY A 5 -36.26 3.87 44.45
C GLY A 5 -35.74 2.99 43.30
N PHE A 6 -36.54 2.75 42.26
CA PHE A 6 -36.15 1.90 41.13
C PHE A 6 -35.26 2.63 40.11
N PHE A 7 -35.42 3.96 40.00
CA PHE A 7 -34.66 4.82 39.08
C PHE A 7 -33.16 4.90 39.40
N LEU A 8 -32.79 4.83 40.68
CA LEU A 8 -31.40 5.07 41.11
C LEU A 8 -30.52 3.84 40.88
N ILE A 9 -31.04 2.65 41.18
CA ILE A 9 -30.38 1.40 40.86
C ILE A 9 -30.33 1.16 39.35
N GLU A 10 -31.40 1.52 38.62
CA GLU A 10 -31.43 1.43 37.16
C GLU A 10 -30.39 2.36 36.52
N ALA A 11 -30.26 3.59 37.01
CA ALA A 11 -29.22 4.51 36.54
C ALA A 11 -27.80 4.00 36.84
N LEU A 12 -27.59 3.37 38.00
CA LEU A 12 -26.31 2.73 38.35
C LEU A 12 -25.97 1.56 37.43
N VAL A 13 -26.95 0.70 37.15
CA VAL A 13 -26.78 -0.44 36.23
C VAL A 13 -26.57 0.05 34.80
N ALA A 14 -27.33 1.05 34.34
CA ALA A 14 -27.14 1.66 33.03
C ALA A 14 -25.76 2.29 32.88
N LEU A 15 -25.27 2.98 33.92
CA LEU A 15 -23.91 3.54 33.93
C LEU A 15 -22.83 2.45 33.90
N MET A 16 -23.03 1.34 34.62
CA MET A 16 -22.13 0.19 34.58
C MET A 16 -22.11 -0.49 33.21
N LEU A 17 -23.26 -0.64 32.56
CA LEU A 17 -23.34 -1.19 31.20
C LEU A 17 -22.73 -0.22 30.17
N LEU A 18 -22.93 1.09 30.36
CA LEU A 18 -22.36 2.13 29.50
C LEU A 18 -20.82 2.12 29.56
N THR A 19 -20.21 1.99 30.74
CA THR A 19 -18.74 1.95 30.85
C THR A 19 -18.16 0.71 30.18
N VAL A 20 -18.78 -0.46 30.36
CA VAL A 20 -18.38 -1.70 29.68
C VAL A 20 -18.50 -1.56 28.16
N ALA A 21 -19.55 -0.88 27.67
CA ALA A 21 -19.75 -0.63 26.24
C ALA A 21 -18.76 0.40 25.64
N LEU A 22 -18.24 1.34 26.44
CA LEU A 22 -17.31 2.38 25.96
C LEU A 22 -15.87 1.88 25.78
N ILE A 23 -15.46 0.82 26.49
CA ILE A 23 -14.09 0.25 26.40
C ILE A 23 -13.68 -0.10 24.96
N PRO A 24 -14.46 -0.88 24.18
CA PRO A 24 -14.07 -1.21 22.82
C PRO A 24 -14.06 0.02 21.88
N MET A 25 -14.91 1.02 22.16
CA MET A 25 -15.08 2.19 21.28
C MET A 25 -13.83 3.08 21.23
N ALA A 26 -13.01 3.08 22.28
CA ALA A 26 -11.74 3.81 22.32
C ALA A 26 -10.63 3.15 21.46
N ALA A 27 -10.70 1.83 21.22
CA ALA A 27 -9.69 1.11 20.46
C ALA A 27 -9.88 1.20 18.93
N LEU A 28 -11.12 1.44 18.48
CA LEU A 28 -11.47 1.46 17.06
C LEU A 28 -10.75 2.55 16.26
N PRO A 29 -10.69 3.83 16.70
CA PRO A 29 -10.06 4.89 15.91
C PRO A 29 -8.57 4.65 15.67
N ALA A 30 -7.86 4.10 16.67
CA ALA A 30 -6.44 3.79 16.55
C ALA A 30 -6.20 2.66 15.53
N ALA A 31 -7.04 1.62 15.52
CA ALA A 31 -6.96 0.54 14.57
C ALA A 31 -7.30 1.01 13.14
N THR A 32 -8.36 1.81 12.98
CA THR A 32 -8.74 2.35 11.67
C THR A 32 -7.69 3.29 11.11
N SER A 33 -7.12 4.20 11.92
CA SER A 33 -6.07 5.11 11.45
C SER A 33 -4.83 4.38 10.96
N ARG A 34 -4.43 3.30 11.64
CA ARG A 34 -3.33 2.44 11.17
C ARG A 34 -3.67 1.79 9.83
N LEU A 35 -4.88 1.27 9.69
CA LEU A 35 -5.32 0.66 8.44
C LEU A 35 -5.30 1.67 7.29
N TYR A 36 -5.82 2.88 7.50
CA TYR A 36 -5.77 3.96 6.51
C TYR A 36 -4.34 4.33 6.13
N ALA A 37 -3.42 4.44 7.10
CA ALA A 37 -2.02 4.75 6.81
C ALA A 37 -1.33 3.65 5.98
N VAL A 38 -1.61 2.38 6.27
CA VAL A 38 -1.09 1.26 5.48
C VAL A 38 -1.66 1.26 4.06
N SER A 39 -2.97 1.52 3.91
CA SER A 39 -3.60 1.60 2.59
C SER A 39 -3.03 2.75 1.75
N ALA A 40 -2.91 3.94 2.33
CA ALA A 40 -2.34 5.11 1.65
C ALA A 40 -0.89 4.87 1.23
N ALA A 41 -0.06 4.26 2.09
CA ALA A 41 1.32 3.93 1.75
C ALA A 41 1.41 2.91 0.61
N ARG A 42 0.48 1.94 0.58
CA ARG A 42 0.41 0.94 -0.49
C ARG A 42 -0.03 1.54 -1.82
N GLU A 43 -1.00 2.46 -1.81
CA GLU A 43 -1.43 3.20 -3.00
C GLU A 43 -0.28 4.03 -3.57
N GLN A 44 0.43 4.77 -2.72
CA GLN A 44 1.59 5.54 -3.14
C GLN A 44 2.71 4.65 -3.70
N ALA A 45 2.99 3.51 -3.05
CA ALA A 45 3.96 2.54 -3.55
C ALA A 45 3.56 1.98 -4.92
N ALA A 46 2.26 1.73 -5.15
CA ALA A 46 1.76 1.25 -6.43
C ALA A 46 1.89 2.31 -7.54
N LEU A 47 1.56 3.57 -7.25
CA LEU A 47 1.75 4.68 -8.19
C LEU A 47 3.22 4.86 -8.57
N LEU A 48 4.13 4.80 -7.58
CA LEU A 48 5.57 4.88 -7.83
C LEU A 48 6.08 3.69 -8.65
N ALA A 49 5.58 2.47 -8.39
CA ALA A 49 5.94 1.30 -9.15
C ALA A 49 5.50 1.40 -10.62
N VAL A 50 4.26 1.85 -10.87
CA VAL A 50 3.72 2.06 -12.21
C VAL A 50 4.47 3.16 -12.94
N GLN A 51 4.70 4.31 -12.29
CA GLN A 51 5.48 5.40 -12.87
C GLN A 51 6.89 4.95 -13.28
N LYS A 52 7.52 4.12 -12.44
CA LYS A 52 8.84 3.56 -12.75
C LYS A 52 8.80 2.55 -13.88
N LEU A 53 7.73 1.77 -13.95
CA LEU A 53 7.53 0.85 -15.06
C LEU A 53 7.34 1.60 -16.39
N ASP A 54 6.53 2.65 -16.40
CA ASP A 54 6.34 3.52 -17.58
C ASP A 54 7.66 4.19 -18.01
N GLU A 55 8.47 4.67 -17.05
CA GLU A 55 9.79 5.23 -17.33
C GLU A 55 10.72 4.17 -17.98
N LEU A 56 10.72 2.94 -17.46
CA LEU A 56 11.52 1.85 -18.01
C LEU A 56 11.02 1.40 -19.39
N GLU A 57 9.72 1.40 -19.63
CA GLU A 57 9.12 1.09 -20.93
C GLU A 57 9.39 2.16 -21.99
N SER A 58 9.55 3.41 -21.58
CA SER A 58 9.91 4.51 -22.49
C SER A 58 11.38 4.47 -22.94
N LYS A 59 12.24 3.72 -22.24
CA LYS A 59 13.66 3.59 -22.57
C LYS A 59 13.85 2.55 -23.67
N GLU A 60 14.87 2.76 -24.49
CA GLU A 60 15.23 1.78 -25.50
C GLU A 60 15.64 0.45 -24.84
N PHE A 61 15.37 -0.64 -25.55
CA PHE A 61 15.63 -2.00 -25.04
C PHE A 61 17.09 -2.22 -24.63
N ASN A 62 18.03 -1.49 -25.22
CA ASN A 62 19.48 -1.56 -24.92
C ASN A 62 19.91 -0.68 -23.73
N ASP A 63 19.14 0.33 -23.35
CA ASP A 63 19.45 1.23 -22.22
C ASP A 63 18.82 0.79 -20.89
N LEU A 64 18.03 -0.29 -20.92
CA LEU A 64 17.47 -0.94 -19.75
C LEU A 64 18.59 -1.54 -18.87
N SER A 65 18.81 -0.93 -17.71
CA SER A 65 19.79 -1.36 -16.71
C SER A 65 19.14 -1.56 -15.33
N VAL A 66 19.77 -2.40 -14.50
CA VAL A 66 19.40 -2.60 -13.09
C VAL A 66 19.67 -1.33 -12.29
N GLY A 67 18.81 -1.00 -11.33
CA GLY A 67 19.00 0.19 -10.53
C GLY A 67 18.13 0.23 -9.27
N SER A 68 18.41 1.25 -8.45
CA SER A 68 17.68 1.54 -7.23
C SER A 68 17.54 3.05 -7.06
N GLN A 69 16.41 3.50 -6.54
CA GLN A 69 16.15 4.89 -6.19
C GLN A 69 15.37 4.95 -4.89
N THR A 70 15.59 5.99 -4.08
CA THR A 70 14.74 6.28 -2.92
C THR A 70 14.02 7.60 -3.13
N ILE A 71 12.69 7.59 -2.97
CA ILE A 71 11.82 8.77 -3.10
C ILE A 71 10.91 8.80 -1.87
N ASP A 72 10.93 9.89 -1.10
CA ASP A 72 10.03 10.10 0.05
C ASP A 72 9.92 8.91 1.04
N GLY A 73 11.03 8.21 1.30
CA GLY A 73 11.07 7.05 2.19
C GLY A 73 10.63 5.72 1.57
N TYR A 74 10.28 5.72 0.28
CA TYR A 74 10.08 4.52 -0.53
C TYR A 74 11.37 4.18 -1.28
N ARG A 75 11.90 2.97 -1.06
CA ARG A 75 13.00 2.42 -1.84
C ARG A 75 12.42 1.63 -3.01
N ILE A 76 12.77 2.04 -4.22
CA ILE A 76 12.33 1.44 -5.48
C ILE A 76 13.55 0.76 -6.10
N ASP A 77 13.48 -0.55 -6.26
CA ASP A 77 14.51 -1.37 -6.87
C ASP A 77 13.95 -1.98 -8.15
N TRP A 78 14.68 -1.92 -9.26
CA TRP A 78 14.28 -2.60 -10.49
C TRP A 78 15.39 -3.45 -11.06
N SER A 79 15.00 -4.63 -11.53
CA SER A 79 15.90 -5.59 -12.18
C SER A 79 15.37 -5.92 -13.57
N VAL A 80 16.30 -6.02 -14.50
CA VAL A 80 16.04 -6.44 -15.88
C VAL A 80 16.57 -7.86 -16.02
N GLY A 81 15.68 -8.79 -16.34
CA GLY A 81 15.99 -10.19 -16.58
C GLY A 81 16.75 -10.40 -17.89
N GLU A 82 17.23 -11.62 -18.10
CA GLU A 82 17.90 -12.01 -19.34
C GLU A 82 16.95 -11.88 -20.54
N THR A 83 17.53 -11.55 -21.69
CA THR A 83 16.75 -11.43 -22.94
C THR A 83 16.42 -12.83 -23.45
N VAL A 84 15.13 -13.18 -23.46
CA VAL A 84 14.64 -14.42 -24.06
C VAL A 84 13.96 -14.05 -25.37
N GLY A 85 14.65 -14.26 -26.50
CA GLY A 85 14.16 -13.85 -27.82
C GLY A 85 14.14 -12.32 -27.98
N GLN A 86 12.95 -11.74 -28.14
CA GLN A 86 12.71 -10.28 -28.25
C GLN A 86 12.02 -9.71 -26.99
N GLN A 87 12.13 -10.39 -25.86
CA GLN A 87 11.49 -10.00 -24.60
C GLN A 87 12.52 -9.86 -23.48
N LYS A 88 12.35 -8.85 -22.65
CA LYS A 88 13.04 -8.66 -21.36
C LYS A 88 12.00 -8.63 -20.26
N GLU A 89 12.22 -9.42 -19.23
CA GLU A 89 11.41 -9.35 -18.01
C GLU A 89 11.88 -8.15 -17.18
N VAL A 90 10.99 -7.21 -16.87
CA VAL A 90 11.29 -6.09 -15.97
C VAL A 90 10.53 -6.31 -14.68
N ARG A 91 11.27 -6.31 -13.58
CA ARG A 91 10.72 -6.48 -12.24
C ARG A 91 11.00 -5.23 -11.43
N VAL A 92 9.95 -4.60 -10.92
CA VAL A 92 10.01 -3.41 -10.07
C VAL A 92 9.51 -3.79 -8.68
N SER A 93 10.34 -3.51 -7.68
CA SER A 93 10.05 -3.72 -6.26
C SER A 93 10.05 -2.36 -5.56
N VAL A 94 9.01 -2.07 -4.79
CA VAL A 94 8.93 -0.88 -3.94
C VAL A 94 8.82 -1.31 -2.49
N ALA A 95 9.78 -0.92 -1.68
CA ALA A 95 9.87 -1.20 -0.25
C ALA A 95 9.72 0.10 0.56
N TRP A 96 9.00 0.02 1.68
CA TRP A 96 8.82 1.13 2.62
C TRP A 96 8.85 0.62 4.06
N ASN A 97 8.79 1.54 5.03
CA ASN A 97 8.84 1.22 6.46
C ASN A 97 10.13 0.44 6.81
N ASP A 98 11.28 0.96 6.39
CA ASP A 98 12.61 0.34 6.55
C ASP A 98 12.71 -1.09 5.98
N GLY A 99 11.96 -1.38 4.90
CA GLY A 99 11.96 -2.69 4.25
C GLY A 99 11.01 -3.72 4.89
N LYS A 100 10.22 -3.32 5.90
CA LYS A 100 9.20 -4.19 6.52
C LYS A 100 7.99 -4.43 5.63
N SER A 101 7.78 -3.58 4.63
CA SER A 101 6.69 -3.72 3.67
C SER A 101 7.25 -3.62 2.25
N LYS A 102 6.78 -4.51 1.36
CA LYS A 102 7.24 -4.62 -0.01
C LYS A 102 6.05 -4.83 -0.95
N LEU A 103 6.05 -4.13 -2.07
CA LEU A 103 5.18 -4.33 -3.22
C LEU A 103 6.07 -4.72 -4.40
N GLU A 104 5.74 -5.78 -5.11
CA GLU A 104 6.51 -6.26 -6.26
C GLU A 104 5.59 -6.39 -7.47
N ILE A 105 5.96 -5.76 -8.58
CA ILE A 105 5.26 -5.82 -9.85
C ILE A 105 6.26 -6.33 -10.88
N THR A 106 5.88 -7.36 -11.62
CA THR A 106 6.68 -7.94 -12.71
C THR A 106 5.92 -7.79 -14.02
N ARG A 107 6.58 -7.30 -15.06
CA ARG A 107 6.00 -7.16 -16.40
C ARG A 107 6.98 -7.63 -17.47
N GLN A 108 6.46 -8.31 -18.48
CA GLN A 108 7.22 -8.71 -19.66
C GLN A 108 7.19 -7.58 -20.69
N VAL A 109 8.36 -7.07 -21.09
CA VAL A 109 8.49 -6.00 -22.10
C VAL A 109 8.97 -6.64 -23.40
N SER A 110 8.19 -6.49 -24.48
CA SER A 110 8.51 -7.02 -25.81
C SER A 110 8.98 -5.91 -26.75
N VAL A 111 9.94 -6.19 -27.63
CA VAL A 111 10.48 -5.25 -28.64
C VAL A 111 9.39 -4.67 -29.59
N SER A 112 8.25 -5.34 -29.76
CA SER A 112 7.20 -4.93 -30.72
C SER A 112 6.34 -3.71 -30.33
N ALA A 113 6.63 -2.99 -29.24
CA ALA A 113 5.91 -1.75 -28.92
C ALA A 113 6.37 -0.52 -29.74
N CYS A 114 7.49 -0.60 -30.48
CA CYS A 114 8.00 0.50 -31.31
C CYS A 114 7.72 0.34 -32.82
N HIS A 115 6.64 -0.37 -33.22
CA HIS A 115 6.28 -0.48 -34.64
C HIS A 115 4.76 -0.54 -34.88
N THR A 116 4.00 0.46 -34.43
CA THR A 116 2.67 0.74 -35.03
C THR A 116 2.38 2.26 -35.09
N SER A 117 3.06 2.98 -35.96
CA SER A 117 2.53 4.18 -36.63
C SER A 117 3.40 4.44 -37.85
N GLY A 118 3.09 3.68 -38.91
CA GLY A 118 3.34 4.11 -40.28
C GLY A 118 2.11 4.81 -40.82
#